data_AF-A0A2T4DAL3-F1
#
_entry.id   AF-A0A2T4DAL3-F1
#
_cell.length_a   1.000
_cell.length_b   1.000
_cell.length_c   1.000
_cell.angle_alpha   90.00
_cell.angle_beta   90.00
_cell.angle_gamma   90.00
#
_symmetry.space_group_name_H-M   'P 1'
#
loop_
_entity.id
_entity.type
_entity.pdbx_description
1 polymer ?
#
loop_
_entity_poly.entity_id
_entity_poly.type
_entity_poly.pdbx_seq_one_letter_code
_entity_poly.pdbx_strand_id
1 'polypeptide(L)' 'MLFVPREKSALLGAIVNKLGNKPTLLITEGQGLAQKGSMINFKDVNGKLKFEVNTTNLERTGLRVSKELLRFGEEIK' A
#
# COMPACT_ATOMS: atom_id res chain seq x y z
N MET A 1 3.51 -2.94 11.13
CA MET A 1 2.52 -2.46 10.13
C MET A 1 2.15 -1.04 10.48
N LEU A 2 1.98 -0.17 9.50
CA LEU A 2 1.46 1.19 9.67
C LEU A 2 0.30 1.40 8.71
N PHE A 3 -0.84 1.86 9.22
CA PHE A 3 -1.99 2.27 8.42
C PHE A 3 -2.07 3.79 8.35
N VAL A 4 -2.27 4.33 7.15
CA VAL A 4 -2.40 5.76 6.88
C VAL A 4 -3.79 5.99 6.27
N PRO A 5 -4.75 6.52 7.05
CA PRO A 5 -6.09 6.77 6.54
C PRO A 5 -6.10 7.95 5.56
N ARG A 6 -7.18 8.10 4.80
CA ARG A 6 -7.32 9.10 3.72
C ARG A 6 -6.97 10.52 4.18
N GLU A 7 -7.40 10.90 5.38
CA GLU A 7 -7.19 12.23 5.98
C GLU A 7 -5.71 12.52 6.27
N LYS A 8 -4.87 11.48 6.30
CA LYS A 8 -3.43 11.56 6.54
C LYS A 8 -2.60 11.22 5.29
N SER A 9 -3.23 11.04 4.13
CA SER A 9 -2.55 10.71 2.87
C SER A 9 -1.49 11.73 2.46
N ALA A 10 -1.65 13.01 2.84
CA ALA A 10 -0.63 14.05 2.64
C ALA A 10 0.72 13.75 3.32
N LEU A 11 0.72 12.93 4.39
CA LEU A 11 1.94 12.54 5.10
C LEU A 11 2.67 11.37 4.44
N LEU A 12 2.10 10.73 3.40
CA LEU A 12 2.62 9.51 2.81
C LEU A 12 4.08 9.64 2.38
N GLY A 13 4.44 10.73 1.69
CA GLY A 13 5.83 10.96 1.26
C GLY A 13 6.81 11.02 2.43
N ALA A 14 6.47 11.76 3.50
CA ALA A 14 7.29 11.84 4.70
C ALA A 14 7.41 10.48 5.42
N ILE A 15 6.32 9.70 5.45
CA ILE A 15 6.29 8.37 6.03
C ILE A 15 7.17 7.41 5.23
N VAL A 16 7.04 7.38 3.90
CA VAL A 16 7.86 6.54 3.00
C VAL A 16 9.34 6.86 3.20
N ASN A 17 9.70 8.14 3.25
CA ASN A 17 11.08 8.57 3.50
C ASN A 17 11.60 8.12 4.87
N LYS A 18 10.77 8.19 5.92
CA LYS A 18 11.14 7.79 7.29
C LYS A 18 11.25 6.27 7.46
N LEU A 19 10.39 5.52 6.76
CA LEU A 19 10.41 4.06 6.76
C LEU A 19 11.58 3.52 5.95
N GLY A 20 11.93 4.14 4.81
CA GLY A 20 13.02 3.70 3.95
C GLY A 20 12.80 2.25 3.48
N ASN A 21 13.76 1.38 3.78
CA ASN A 21 13.70 -0.07 3.49
C ASN A 21 13.42 -0.93 4.74
N LYS A 22 12.96 -0.32 5.85
CA LYS A 22 12.58 -1.09 7.04
C LYS A 22 11.44 -2.05 6.67
N PRO A 23 11.40 -3.27 7.23
CA PRO A 23 10.35 -4.26 6.96
C PRO A 23 9.04 -3.87 7.64
N THR A 24 8.42 -2.77 7.19
CA THR A 24 7.16 -2.24 7.70
C THR A 24 6.13 -2.28 6.60
N LEU A 25 5.10 -3.12 6.79
CA LEU A 25 3.94 -3.12 5.91
C LEU A 25 3.22 -1.77 6.00
N LEU A 26 3.29 -0.96 4.94
CA LEU A 26 2.62 0.33 4.82
C LEU A 26 1.31 0.17 4.06
N ILE A 27 0.21 0.44 4.75
CA ILE A 27 -1.15 0.34 4.23
C ILE A 27 -1.75 1.74 4.16
N THR A 28 -2.42 2.08 3.06
CA THR A 28 -3.07 3.38 2.87
C THR A 28 -4.54 3.24 2.48
N GLU A 29 -5.25 4.36 2.54
CA GLU A 29 -6.56 4.51 1.91
C GLU A 29 -6.61 5.79 1.07
N GLY A 30 -6.98 5.67 -0.22
CA GLY A 30 -7.15 6.80 -1.13
C GLY A 30 -6.80 6.46 -2.57
N GLN A 31 -7.15 7.33 -3.50
CA GLN A 31 -6.86 7.08 -4.92
C GLN A 31 -5.37 7.19 -5.23
N GLY A 32 -4.80 6.18 -5.90
CA GLY A 32 -3.45 6.18 -6.44
C GLY A 32 -2.31 6.11 -5.41
N LEU A 33 -2.57 5.77 -4.14
CA LEU A 33 -1.54 5.81 -3.10
C LEU A 33 -0.57 4.62 -3.15
N ALA A 34 -0.97 3.47 -3.70
CA ALA A 34 -0.07 2.34 -3.91
C ALA A 34 1.05 2.66 -4.92
N GLN A 35 0.80 3.52 -5.90
CA GLN A 35 1.83 4.04 -6.81
C GLN A 35 2.75 5.07 -6.14
N LYS A 36 2.31 5.65 -5.01
CA LYS A 36 3.05 6.67 -4.24
C LYS A 36 3.88 6.11 -3.08
N GLY A 37 3.97 4.79 -2.97
CA GLY A 37 4.90 4.12 -2.07
C GLY A 37 4.28 3.24 -0.99
N SER A 38 2.94 3.11 -0.92
CA SER A 38 2.34 2.09 -0.07
C SER A 38 2.39 0.70 -0.72
N MET A 39 2.27 -0.33 0.12
CA MET A 39 2.32 -1.73 -0.29
C MET A 39 0.91 -2.29 -0.49
N ILE A 40 -0.02 -1.86 0.34
CA ILE A 40 -1.44 -2.15 0.18
C ILE A 40 -2.18 -0.82 0.21
N ASN A 41 -3.13 -0.63 -0.69
CA ASN A 41 -3.95 0.56 -0.71
C ASN A 41 -5.43 0.20 -0.88
N PHE A 42 -6.27 0.73 0.00
CA PHE A 42 -7.71 0.67 -0.16
C PHE A 42 -8.20 1.87 -0.99
N LYS A 43 -9.11 1.60 -1.93
CA LYS A 43 -9.78 2.63 -2.70
C LYS A 43 -11.27 2.32 -2.81
N ASP A 44 -12.09 3.37 -2.78
CA ASP A 44 -13.49 3.24 -3.18
C ASP A 44 -13.56 3.22 -4.71
N VAL A 45 -14.24 2.21 -5.25
CA VAL A 45 -14.58 2.13 -6.67
C VAL A 45 -16.07 1.89 -6.78
N ASN A 46 -16.83 2.94 -7.09
CA ASN A 46 -18.28 2.92 -7.24
C ASN A 46 -19.00 2.39 -5.98
N GLY A 47 -18.61 2.88 -4.80
CA GLY A 47 -19.21 2.49 -3.51
C GLY A 47 -18.79 1.11 -3.03
N LYS A 48 -17.80 0.48 -3.67
CA LYS A 48 -17.22 -0.80 -3.25
C LYS A 48 -15.78 -0.59 -2.84
N LEU A 49 -15.44 -1.08 -1.66
CA LEU A 49 -14.05 -1.13 -1.20
C LEU A 49 -13.28 -2.13 -2.07
N LYS A 50 -12.25 -1.64 -2.76
CA LYS A 50 -11.26 -2.42 -3.47
C LYS A 50 -9.91 -2.22 -2.79
N PHE A 51 -9.01 -3.18 -2.97
CA PHE A 51 -7.64 -3.01 -2.52
C PHE A 51 -6.64 -3.36 -3.62
N GLU A 52 -5.57 -2.60 -3.65
CA GLU A 52 -4.43 -2.72 -4.54
C GLU A 52 -3.24 -3.28 -3.74
N VAL A 53 -2.38 -4.05 -4.40
CA VAL A 53 -1.14 -4.59 -3.82
C VAL A 53 0.03 -4.20 -4.71
N ASN A 54 0.98 -3.42 -4.18
CA ASN A 54 2.21 -3.07 -4.86
C ASN A 54 3.32 -4.07 -4.48
N THR A 55 3.57 -5.05 -5.35
CA THR A 55 4.55 -6.11 -5.11
C THR A 55 5.98 -5.59 -5.13
N THR A 56 6.28 -4.60 -6.00
CA THR A 56 7.59 -3.91 -6.05
C THR A 56 7.98 -3.30 -4.70
N ASN A 57 7.04 -2.61 -4.04
CA ASN A 57 7.27 -1.99 -2.73
C ASN A 57 7.43 -3.02 -1.61
N LEU A 58 6.69 -4.13 -1.65
CA LEU A 58 6.83 -5.23 -0.69
C LEU A 58 8.22 -5.85 -0.78
N GLU A 59 8.65 -6.22 -1.98
CA GLU A 59 9.94 -6.86 -2.26
C GLU A 59 11.12 -5.98 -1.84
N ARG A 60 11.04 -4.66 -2.09
CA ARG A 60 12.07 -3.68 -1.66
C ARG A 60 12.33 -3.69 -0.16
N THR A 61 11.34 -4.05 0.66
CA THR A 61 11.45 -4.09 2.12
C THR A 61 11.72 -5.49 2.67
N GLY A 62 11.92 -6.48 1.79
CA GLY A 62 12.11 -7.88 2.15
C GLY A 62 10.85 -8.58 2.67
N LEU A 63 9.68 -7.94 2.56
CA LEU A 63 8.41 -8.54 2.94
C LEU A 63 7.93 -9.48 1.84
N ARG A 64 7.42 -10.64 2.24
CA ARG A 64 6.83 -11.63 1.33
C ARG A 64 5.31 -11.57 1.41
N VAL A 65 4.66 -11.65 0.26
CA VAL A 65 3.20 -11.70 0.14
C VAL A 65 2.75 -13.09 -0.31
N SER A 66 1.64 -13.57 0.24
CA SER A 66 1.06 -14.82 -0.21
C SER A 66 0.42 -14.65 -1.58
N LYS A 67 0.52 -15.67 -2.43
CA LYS A 67 -0.19 -15.69 -3.73
C LYS A 67 -1.70 -15.56 -3.57
N GLU A 68 -2.22 -16.05 -2.44
CA GLU A 68 -3.65 -15.95 -2.12
C GLU A 68 -4.11 -14.50 -1.95
N LEU A 69 -3.32 -13.64 -1.30
CA LEU A 69 -3.67 -12.22 -1.15
C LEU A 69 -3.75 -11.51 -2.52
N LEU A 70 -2.84 -11.85 -3.44
CA LEU A 70 -2.83 -11.32 -4.81
C LEU A 70 -4.07 -11.73 -5.62
N ARG A 71 -4.80 -12.79 -5.23
CA ARG A 71 -6.05 -13.20 -5.90
C ARG A 71 -7.24 -12.32 -5.52
N PHE A 72 -7.20 -11.68 -4.35
CA PHE A 72 -8.29 -10.85 -3.85
C PHE A 72 -8.11 -9.36 -4.16
N GLY A 73 -6.88 -8.94 -4.48
CA GLY A 73 -6.52 -7.55 -4.76
C GLY A 73 -6.07 -7.32 -6.19
N GLU A 74 -6.02 -6.07 -6.59
CA GLU A 74 -5.43 -5.64 -7.85
C GLU A 74 -3.91 -5.52 -7.68
N GLU A 75 -3.13 -6.41 -8.30
CA GLU A 75 -1.67 -6.28 -8.30
C GLU A 75 -1.25 -5.10 -9.19
N ILE A 76 -0.43 -4.22 -8.63
CA ILE A 76 0.20 -3.12 -9.36
C ILE A 76 1.73 -3.20 -9.20
N LYS A 77 2.45 -2.73 -10.21
CA LYS A 77 3.92 -2.74 -10.23
C LYS A 77 4.51 -1.34 -10.05
#